data_AF-A0A7Y0SN56-F1
#
_entry.id   AF-A0A7Y0SN56-F1
#
_cell.length_a   1.000
_cell.length_b   1.000
_cell.length_c   1.000
_cell.angle_alpha   90.00
_cell.angle_beta   90.00
_cell.angle_gamma   90.00
#
_symmetry.space_group_name_H-M   'P 1'
#
loop_
_entity.id
_entity.type
_entity.pdbx_description
1 polymer ?
#
loop_
_entity_poly.entity_id
_entity_poly.type
_entity_poly.pdbx_seq_one_letter_code
_entity_poly.pdbx_strand_id
1 'polypeptide(L)'
;DRSVGKLRSVEESYVRMDTLNESNDLVSNAIAALPIFVHYHFDDNKLYSSIDGQKFECRINTFKARYSSKDFFKGKGVSSLTLVSNHVPVNTKIIGANEYEGHFAFDLLYNNTSDIQPFT
;
A
#
# COMPACT_ATOMS: atom_id res chain seq x y z
N ASP A 1 -25.43 -3.70 30.88
CA ASP A 1 -25.14 -4.84 30.00
C ASP A 1 -25.31 -4.61 28.48
N ARG A 2 -25.74 -3.44 28.00
CA ARG A 2 -25.78 -3.12 26.55
C ARG A 2 -24.60 -2.26 26.05
N SER A 3 -23.78 -1.74 26.96
CA SER A 3 -22.63 -0.88 26.64
C SER A 3 -21.35 -1.65 26.31
N VAL A 4 -21.07 -2.74 27.04
CA VAL A 4 -19.84 -3.54 26.88
C VAL A 4 -19.82 -4.25 25.53
N GLY A 5 -20.92 -4.87 25.11
CA GLY A 5 -21.01 -5.51 23.78
C GLY A 5 -20.81 -4.51 22.63
N LYS A 6 -21.30 -3.27 22.78
CA LYS A 6 -21.11 -2.22 21.77
C LYS A 6 -19.68 -1.72 21.73
N LEU A 7 -19.03 -1.54 22.88
CA LEU A 7 -17.61 -1.17 22.96
C LEU A 7 -16.71 -2.25 22.36
N ARG A 8 -16.99 -3.53 22.66
CA ARG A 8 -16.28 -4.66 22.09
C ARG A 8 -16.47 -4.75 20.58
N SER A 9 -17.69 -4.58 20.07
CA SER A 9 -17.94 -4.56 18.63
C SER A 9 -17.21 -3.41 17.92
N VAL A 10 -17.12 -2.23 18.53
CA VAL A 10 -16.34 -1.10 17.99
C VAL A 10 -14.85 -1.44 17.96
N GLU A 11 -14.33 -2.08 19.00
CA GLU A 11 -12.94 -2.52 19.10
C GLU A 11 -12.61 -3.60 18.06
N GLU A 12 -13.46 -4.62 17.92
CA GLU A 12 -13.34 -5.69 16.93
C GLU A 12 -13.49 -5.16 15.48
N SER A 13 -14.25 -4.08 15.28
CA SER A 13 -14.42 -3.44 13.97
C SER A 13 -13.29 -2.46 13.63
N TYR A 14 -12.42 -2.14 14.58
CA TYR A 14 -11.35 -1.17 14.37
C TYR A 14 -10.15 -1.83 13.69
N VAL A 15 -9.88 -1.44 12.45
CA VAL A 15 -8.69 -1.89 11.73
C VAL A 15 -7.49 -1.06 12.17
N ARG A 16 -6.53 -1.70 12.84
CA ARG A 16 -5.24 -1.10 13.18
C ARG A 16 -4.27 -1.26 12.02
N MET A 17 -3.41 -0.27 11.80
CA MET A 17 -2.43 -0.31 10.72
C MET A 17 -1.47 -1.50 10.88
N ASP A 18 -1.00 -1.74 12.09
CA ASP A 18 -0.02 -2.82 12.36
C ASP A 18 -0.60 -4.20 12.00
N THR A 19 -1.83 -4.49 12.44
CA THR A 19 -2.52 -5.75 12.13
C THR A 19 -2.86 -5.86 10.64
N LEU A 20 -3.15 -4.74 9.97
CA LEU A 20 -3.45 -4.73 8.54
C LEU A 20 -2.20 -5.02 7.71
N ASN A 21 -1.06 -4.45 8.10
CA ASN A 21 0.22 -4.71 7.45
C ASN A 21 0.62 -6.18 7.60
N GLU A 22 0.56 -6.72 8.81
CA GLU A 22 0.87 -8.14 9.06
C GLU A 22 -0.07 -9.06 8.26
N SER A 23 -1.37 -8.73 8.19
CA SER A 23 -2.33 -9.47 7.37
C SER A 23 -2.01 -9.39 5.87
N ASN A 24 -1.56 -8.23 5.39
CA ASN A 24 -1.17 -8.05 4.00
C ASN A 24 0.07 -8.87 3.64
N ASP A 25 1.05 -8.94 4.54
CA ASP A 25 2.25 -9.76 4.35
C ASP A 25 1.89 -11.24 4.25
N LEU A 26 1.01 -11.74 5.13
CA LEU A 26 0.53 -13.13 5.07
C LEU A 26 -0.13 -13.46 3.73
N VAL A 27 -1.00 -12.58 3.23
CA VAL A 27 -1.68 -12.77 1.94
C VAL A 27 -0.68 -12.70 0.78
N SER A 28 0.22 -11.72 0.80
CA SER A 28 1.23 -11.53 -0.25
C SER A 28 2.17 -12.74 -0.32
N ASN A 29 2.68 -13.20 0.81
CA ASN A 29 3.58 -14.36 0.89
C ASN A 29 2.87 -15.65 0.46
N ALA A 30 1.58 -15.81 0.80
CA ALA A 30 0.78 -16.93 0.31
C ALA A 30 0.58 -16.89 -1.21
N ILE A 31 0.42 -15.71 -1.82
CA ILE A 31 0.36 -15.56 -3.28
C ILE A 31 1.72 -15.92 -3.91
N ALA A 32 2.84 -15.53 -3.29
CA ALA A 32 4.17 -15.88 -3.78
C ALA A 32 4.47 -17.38 -3.75
N ALA A 33 3.83 -18.14 -2.86
CA ALA A 33 3.93 -19.59 -2.81
C ALA A 33 3.18 -20.30 -3.95
N LEU A 34 2.34 -19.59 -4.71
CA LEU A 34 1.62 -20.18 -5.84
C LEU A 34 2.58 -20.45 -7.02
N PRO A 35 2.45 -21.60 -7.72
CA PRO A 35 3.33 -21.94 -8.85
C PRO A 35 3.35 -20.89 -9.96
N ILE A 36 2.24 -20.15 -10.13
CA ILE A 36 2.13 -19.11 -11.15
C ILE A 36 3.07 -17.91 -10.90
N PHE A 37 3.45 -17.66 -9.64
CA PHE A 37 4.24 -16.50 -9.26
C PHE A 37 5.62 -16.47 -9.94
N VAL A 38 6.24 -17.64 -10.10
CA VAL A 38 7.55 -17.78 -10.75
C VAL A 38 7.50 -17.36 -12.22
N HIS A 39 6.37 -17.56 -12.91
CA HIS A 39 6.23 -17.24 -14.33
C HIS A 39 6.20 -15.74 -14.64
N TYR A 40 6.04 -14.88 -13.64
CA TYR A 40 6.09 -13.42 -13.80
C TYR A 40 7.50 -12.82 -13.66
N HIS A 41 8.51 -13.63 -13.31
CA HIS A 41 9.89 -13.15 -13.25
C HIS A 41 10.38 -12.77 -14.66
N PHE A 42 11.14 -11.68 -14.77
CA PHE A 42 11.85 -11.34 -16.00
C PHE A 42 13.23 -12.02 -16.02
N ASP A 43 13.90 -12.00 -17.19
CA ASP A 43 15.19 -12.65 -17.50
C ASP A 43 16.11 -12.93 -16.30
N ASP A 44 16.74 -14.11 -16.31
CA ASP A 44 17.54 -14.68 -15.21
C ASP A 44 16.76 -14.99 -13.91
N ASN A 45 15.44 -15.14 -13.99
CA ASN A 45 14.59 -15.45 -12.82
C ASN A 45 14.71 -14.38 -11.72
N LYS A 46 14.87 -13.12 -12.13
CA LYS A 46 15.00 -11.97 -11.23
C LYS A 46 13.62 -11.39 -10.92
N LEU A 47 13.40 -11.13 -9.64
CA LEU A 47 12.20 -10.48 -9.16
C LEU A 47 12.33 -8.97 -9.31
N TYR A 48 11.50 -8.39 -10.18
CA TYR A 48 11.41 -6.95 -10.37
C TYR A 48 10.22 -6.36 -9.61
N SER A 49 10.31 -5.08 -9.30
CA SER A 49 9.21 -4.31 -8.75
C SER A 49 9.07 -2.95 -9.41
N SER A 50 7.85 -2.45 -9.38
CA SER A 50 7.51 -1.10 -9.81
C SER A 50 6.82 -0.38 -8.66
N ILE A 51 6.97 0.95 -8.63
CA ILE A 51 6.21 1.82 -7.72
C ILE A 51 5.22 2.61 -8.57
N ASP A 52 3.95 2.51 -8.22
CA ASP A 52 2.88 3.26 -8.87
C ASP A 52 2.11 4.13 -7.87
N GLY A 53 1.74 5.33 -8.31
CA GLY A 53 1.05 6.34 -7.50
C GLY A 53 -0.38 6.56 -7.96
N GLN A 54 -1.35 6.02 -7.21
CA GLN A 54 -2.76 6.19 -7.52
C GLN A 54 -3.40 7.29 -6.68
N LYS A 55 -4.07 8.23 -7.33
CA LYS A 55 -4.65 9.40 -6.67
C LYS A 55 -6.14 9.29 -6.43
N PHE A 56 -6.54 9.59 -5.20
CA PHE A 56 -7.90 9.50 -4.70
C PHE A 56 -8.39 10.86 -4.19
N GLU A 57 -9.56 11.29 -4.67
CA GLU A 57 -10.23 12.47 -4.13
C GLU A 57 -10.80 12.16 -2.74
N CYS A 58 -10.68 13.11 -1.82
CA CYS A 58 -11.15 12.98 -0.46
C CYS A 58 -12.23 14.01 -0.18
N ARG A 59 -13.44 13.54 0.16
CA ARG A 59 -14.53 14.42 0.62
C ARG A 59 -14.21 15.07 1.97
N ILE A 60 -13.50 14.34 2.84
CA ILE A 60 -13.12 14.80 4.17
C ILE A 60 -11.72 15.42 4.11
N ASN A 61 -11.59 16.63 4.62
CA ASN A 61 -10.31 17.32 4.65
C ASN A 61 -9.44 16.76 5.79
N THR A 62 -8.43 15.95 5.43
CA THR A 62 -7.44 15.42 6.37
C THR A 62 -6.13 16.20 6.27
N PHE A 63 -5.17 15.92 7.17
CA PHE A 63 -3.84 16.52 7.10
C PHE A 63 -3.10 16.20 5.79
N LYS A 64 -3.36 15.04 5.18
CA LYS A 64 -2.76 14.64 3.90
C LYS A 64 -3.60 15.04 2.67
N ALA A 65 -4.89 15.36 2.83
CA ALA A 65 -5.74 15.77 1.71
C ALA A 65 -5.31 17.15 1.15
N ARG A 66 -4.72 17.19 -0.04
CA ARG A 66 -4.17 18.40 -0.67
C ARG A 66 -4.54 18.47 -2.16
N TYR A 67 -4.46 19.67 -2.73
CA TYR A 67 -4.59 19.84 -4.18
C TYR A 67 -3.27 19.51 -4.87
N SER A 68 -3.35 18.83 -6.02
CA SER A 68 -2.18 18.54 -6.85
C SER A 68 -2.15 19.46 -8.07
N SER A 69 -0.98 19.95 -8.45
CA SER A 69 -0.78 20.63 -9.73
C SER A 69 -0.86 19.69 -10.93
N LYS A 70 -0.60 18.38 -10.71
CA LYS A 70 -0.60 17.34 -11.77
C LYS A 70 -2.02 16.85 -12.10
N ASP A 71 -3.02 17.07 -11.24
CA ASP A 71 -4.42 16.67 -11.49
C ASP A 71 -5.32 17.88 -11.69
N PHE A 72 -5.30 18.42 -12.89
CA PHE A 72 -5.95 19.68 -13.27
C PHE A 72 -7.48 19.74 -13.03
N PHE A 73 -8.14 18.62 -12.69
CA PHE A 73 -9.59 18.54 -12.49
C PHE A 73 -10.05 17.79 -11.24
N LYS A 74 -9.13 17.29 -10.40
CA LYS A 74 -9.51 16.55 -9.18
C LYS A 74 -9.49 17.49 -7.98
N GLY A 75 -10.48 17.34 -7.10
CA GLY A 75 -10.54 18.06 -5.82
C GLY A 75 -9.35 17.74 -4.90
N LYS A 76 -9.44 18.14 -3.63
CA LYS A 76 -8.42 17.77 -2.64
C LYS A 76 -8.39 16.26 -2.48
N GLY A 77 -7.18 15.68 -2.36
CA GLY A 77 -7.03 14.24 -2.29
C GLY A 77 -5.70 13.79 -1.72
N VAL A 78 -5.51 12.49 -1.74
CA VAL A 78 -4.28 11.80 -1.36
C VAL A 78 -3.76 10.97 -2.53
N SER A 79 -2.47 10.65 -2.53
CA SER A 79 -1.88 9.66 -3.42
C SER A 79 -1.51 8.41 -2.61
N SER A 80 -1.90 7.24 -3.10
CA SER A 80 -1.46 5.95 -2.59
C SER A 80 -0.31 5.47 -3.46
N LEU A 81 0.89 5.44 -2.88
CA LEU A 81 2.05 4.85 -3.52
C LEU A 81 2.12 3.38 -3.16
N THR A 82 2.15 2.52 -4.16
CA THR A 82 2.19 1.06 -3.98
C THR A 82 3.42 0.50 -4.66
N LEU A 83 4.23 -0.24 -3.91
CA LEU A 83 5.27 -1.10 -4.44
C LEU A 83 4.62 -2.43 -4.84
N VAL A 84 4.73 -2.76 -6.13
CA VAL A 84 4.14 -3.96 -6.72
C VAL A 84 5.24 -4.83 -7.30
N SER A 85 5.24 -6.11 -6.93
CA SER A 85 6.14 -7.14 -7.46
C SER A 85 5.33 -8.30 -8.02
N ASN A 86 5.54 -8.66 -9.29
CA ASN A 86 4.81 -9.75 -9.96
C ASN A 86 3.28 -9.68 -9.76
N HIS A 87 2.71 -8.48 -9.90
CA HIS A 87 1.29 -8.18 -9.66
C HIS A 87 0.79 -8.30 -8.20
N VAL A 88 1.70 -8.48 -7.24
CA VAL A 88 1.39 -8.50 -5.80
C VAL A 88 1.78 -7.16 -5.17
N PRO A 89 0.85 -6.46 -4.50
CA PRO A 89 1.17 -5.25 -3.75
C PRO A 89 1.84 -5.61 -2.43
N VAL A 90 3.14 -5.34 -2.32
CA VAL A 90 3.96 -5.75 -1.16
C VAL A 90 4.08 -4.66 -0.10
N ASN A 91 4.03 -3.39 -0.50
CA ASN A 91 4.09 -2.27 0.44
C ASN A 91 3.33 -1.05 -0.11
N THR A 92 2.73 -0.25 0.77
CA THR A 92 1.97 0.94 0.40
C THR A 92 2.21 2.10 1.36
N LYS A 93 2.28 3.32 0.83
CA LYS A 93 2.38 4.57 1.60
C LYS A 93 1.38 5.59 1.08
N ILE A 94 0.55 6.12 1.99
CA ILE A 94 -0.35 7.23 1.67
C ILE A 94 0.38 8.56 1.87
N ILE A 95 0.43 9.37 0.82
CA ILE A 95 1.03 10.70 0.78
C ILE A 95 -0.02 11.73 0.33
N GLY A 96 0.27 13.01 0.53
CA GLY A 96 -0.53 14.09 -0.01
C GLY A 96 -0.43 14.14 -1.54
N ALA A 97 -1.53 14.52 -2.21
CA ALA A 97 -1.56 14.53 -3.67
C ALA A 97 -0.58 15.54 -4.32
N ASN A 98 -0.06 16.49 -3.55
CA ASN A 98 0.93 17.48 -3.98
C ASN A 98 2.38 17.02 -3.79
N GLU A 99 2.61 15.91 -3.08
CA GLU A 99 3.97 15.45 -2.76
C GLU A 99 4.59 14.71 -3.94
N TYR A 100 5.90 14.83 -4.11
CA TYR A 100 6.62 14.12 -5.18
C TYR A 100 6.89 12.67 -4.77
N GLU A 101 6.48 11.75 -5.63
CA GLU A 101 6.47 10.30 -5.38
C GLU A 101 7.88 9.73 -5.18
N GLY A 102 8.87 10.27 -5.91
CA GLY A 102 10.26 9.81 -5.85
C GLY A 102 10.91 9.97 -4.48
N HIS A 103 10.42 10.88 -3.62
CA HIS A 103 10.93 11.02 -2.25
C HIS A 103 10.68 9.80 -1.37
N PHE A 104 9.71 8.96 -1.74
CA PHE A 104 9.27 7.83 -0.92
C PHE A 104 9.72 6.48 -1.47
N ALA A 105 10.33 6.44 -2.65
CA ALA A 105 10.69 5.19 -3.33
C ALA A 105 11.62 4.32 -2.47
N PHE A 106 12.65 4.93 -1.88
CA PHE A 106 13.59 4.25 -0.97
C PHE A 106 12.86 3.69 0.25
N ASP A 107 12.05 4.51 0.93
CA ASP A 107 11.29 4.07 2.11
C ASP A 107 10.34 2.89 1.79
N LEU A 108 9.67 2.92 0.64
CA LEU A 108 8.75 1.86 0.22
C LEU A 108 9.47 0.53 -0.02
N LEU A 109 10.64 0.59 -0.63
CA LEU A 109 11.46 -0.59 -0.91
C LEU A 109 12.07 -1.18 0.36
N TYR A 110 12.74 -0.35 1.18
CA TYR A 110 13.50 -0.83 2.33
C TYR A 110 12.64 -1.14 3.56
N ASN A 111 11.41 -0.61 3.65
CA ASN A 111 10.46 -0.99 4.70
C ASN A 111 9.47 -2.07 4.24
N ASN A 112 9.75 -2.79 3.15
CA ASN A 112 8.96 -3.95 2.76
C ASN A 112 9.27 -5.12 3.72
N THR A 113 8.27 -5.53 4.51
CA THR A 113 8.39 -6.62 5.50
C THR A 113 7.97 -7.99 4.96
N SER A 114 7.42 -8.05 3.74
CA SER A 114 7.05 -9.31 3.09
C SER A 114 8.27 -10.16 2.71
N ASP A 115 8.04 -11.45 2.43
CA ASP A 115 9.11 -12.34 1.95
C ASP A 115 9.48 -12.06 0.48
N ILE A 116 8.66 -11.27 -0.21
CA ILE A 116 8.81 -10.89 -1.61
C ILE A 116 9.78 -9.71 -1.70
N GLN A 117 11.08 -10.00 -1.79
CA GLN A 117 12.14 -9.00 -1.80
C GLN A 117 12.69 -8.80 -3.22
N PRO A 118 12.31 -7.72 -3.94
CA PRO A 118 12.82 -7.45 -5.28
C PRO A 118 14.30 -7.08 -5.25
N PHE A 119 15.04 -7.52 -6.27
CA PHE A 119 16.46 -7.19 -6.40
C PHE A 119 16.65 -5.74 -6.81
N THR A 120 17.67 -5.08 -6.24
CA THR A 120 18.08 -3.71 -6.57
C THR A 120 19.14 -3.70 -7.65
#